data_AF-A0A9X9WHW6-F1
#
_entry.id   AF-A0A9X9WHW6-F1
#
_cell.length_a   1.000
_cell.length_b   1.000
_cell.length_c   1.000
_cell.angle_alpha   90.00
_cell.angle_beta   90.00
_cell.angle_gamma   90.00
#
_symmetry.space_group_name_H-M   'P 1'
#
loop_
_entity.id
_entity.type
_entity.pdbx_description
1 polymer ?
#
loop_
_entity_poly.entity_id
_entity_poly.type
_entity_poly.pdbx_seq_one_letter_code
_entity_poly.pdbx_strand_id
1 'polypeptide(L)'
;MSRDVAAMRALVVRAVLANPVTLFPDDATRARLEDPAADCTFEELGFDSLARMEFCIWMQLEAGIEIAEAALLDHPSVAALAAHLAGR
;
A
#
# COMPACT_ATOMS: atom_id res chain seq x y z
N MET A 1 3.21 8.70 20.39
CA MET A 1 2.36 7.50 20.26
C MET A 1 2.76 6.84 18.95
N SER A 2 3.74 5.94 18.96
CA SER A 2 4.14 5.20 17.75
C SER A 2 2.96 4.37 17.28
N ARG A 3 2.49 4.61 16.05
CA ARG A 3 1.48 3.74 15.43
C ARG A 3 2.14 2.38 15.17
N ASP A 4 1.37 1.31 15.33
CA ASP A 4 1.86 -0.05 15.16
C ASP A 4 2.15 -0.34 13.67
N VAL A 5 3.37 -0.78 13.35
CA VAL A 5 3.81 -1.05 11.96
C VAL A 5 2.96 -2.17 11.33
N ALA A 6 2.57 -3.18 12.10
CA ALA A 6 1.75 -4.27 11.60
C ALA A 6 0.33 -3.80 11.23
N ALA A 7 -0.29 -2.97 12.08
CA ALA A 7 -1.56 -2.32 11.78
C ALA A 7 -1.48 -1.44 10.52
N MET A 8 -0.37 -0.71 10.37
CA MET A 8 -0.15 0.14 9.20
C MET A 8 0.05 -0.68 7.91
N ARG A 9 0.76 -1.80 8.00
CA ARG A 9 0.88 -2.75 6.88
C ARG A 9 -0.48 -3.31 6.49
N ALA A 10 -1.28 -3.73 7.46
CA ALA A 10 -2.63 -4.23 7.20
C ALA A 10 -3.52 -3.19 6.50
N LEU A 11 -3.37 -1.91 6.88
CA LEU A 11 -4.06 -0.81 6.21
C LEU A 11 -3.60 -0.63 4.75
N VAL A 12 -2.30 -0.61 4.51
CA VAL A 12 -1.75 -0.49 3.14
C VAL A 12 -2.20 -1.66 2.28
N VAL A 13 -2.18 -2.90 2.80
CA VAL A 13 -2.69 -4.08 2.07
C VAL A 13 -4.17 -3.92 1.73
N ARG A 14 -5.00 -3.47 2.69
CA ARG A 14 -6.43 -3.20 2.42
C ARG A 14 -6.61 -2.16 1.32
N ALA A 15 -5.84 -1.09 1.35
CA ALA A 15 -5.88 -0.05 0.33
C ALA A 15 -5.49 -0.58 -1.05
N VAL A 16 -4.45 -1.43 -1.14
CA VAL A 16 -4.06 -2.11 -2.38
C VAL A 16 -5.19 -3.01 -2.89
N LEU A 17 -5.78 -3.84 -2.02
CA LEU A 17 -6.84 -4.79 -2.39
C LEU A 17 -8.18 -4.10 -2.75
N ALA A 18 -8.44 -2.93 -2.17
CA ALA A 18 -9.64 -2.14 -2.43
C ALA A 18 -9.51 -1.23 -3.66
N ASN A 19 -8.32 -1.14 -4.26
CA ASN A 19 -8.05 -0.27 -5.38
C ASN A 19 -8.76 -0.80 -6.65
N PRO A 20 -9.71 -0.03 -7.23
CA PRO A 20 -10.54 -0.50 -8.34
C PRO A 20 -9.78 -0.64 -9.67
N VAL A 21 -8.61 -0.03 -9.80
CA VAL A 21 -7.82 -0.03 -11.03
C VAL A 21 -6.55 -0.89 -10.94
N THR A 22 -6.27 -1.50 -9.78
CA THR A 22 -5.12 -2.41 -9.64
C THR A 22 -5.36 -3.72 -10.37
N LEU A 23 -4.49 -4.00 -11.34
CA LEU A 23 -4.46 -5.26 -12.09
C LEU A 23 -3.29 -6.10 -11.59
N PHE A 24 -3.58 -7.04 -10.69
CA PHE A 24 -2.58 -8.00 -10.23
C PHE A 24 -2.10 -8.87 -11.41
N PRO A 25 -0.79 -9.11 -11.57
CA PRO A 25 -0.27 -9.96 -12.64
C PRO A 25 -0.79 -11.40 -12.57
N ASP A 26 -0.91 -11.95 -11.36
CA ASP A 26 -1.36 -13.31 -11.10
C ASP A 26 -1.86 -13.50 -9.64
N ASP A 27 -2.52 -14.63 -9.38
CA ASP A 27 -3.03 -14.99 -8.05
C ASP A 27 -1.91 -15.21 -7.02
N ALA A 28 -0.71 -15.62 -7.46
CA ALA A 28 0.41 -15.84 -6.57
C ALA A 28 0.94 -14.51 -5.99
N THR A 29 0.93 -13.46 -6.79
CA THR A 29 1.28 -12.10 -6.39
C THR A 29 0.28 -11.57 -5.36
N ARG A 30 -1.02 -11.82 -5.58
CA ARG A 30 -2.06 -11.50 -4.59
C ARG A 30 -1.89 -12.27 -3.28
N ALA A 31 -1.62 -13.57 -3.35
CA ALA A 31 -1.40 -14.40 -2.16
C ALA A 31 -0.17 -13.94 -1.36
N ARG A 32 0.91 -13.53 -2.04
CA ARG A 32 2.11 -12.97 -1.41
C ARG A 32 1.82 -11.64 -0.69
N LEU A 33 0.98 -10.77 -1.26
CA LEU A 33 0.59 -9.52 -0.61
C LEU A 33 -0.09 -9.77 0.75
N GLU A 34 -0.91 -10.81 0.82
CA GLU A 34 -1.67 -11.21 2.01
C GLU A 34 -0.78 -11.85 3.09
N ASP A 35 0.39 -12.40 2.74
CA ASP A 35 1.36 -12.96 3.69
C ASP A 35 2.09 -11.83 4.46
N PRO A 36 1.90 -11.70 5.79
CA PRO A 36 2.57 -10.68 6.60
C PRO A 36 4.10 -10.77 6.61
N ALA A 37 4.67 -11.95 6.34
CA ALA A 37 6.12 -12.17 6.30
C ALA A 37 6.73 -11.79 4.94
N ALA A 38 5.92 -11.64 3.90
CA ALA A 38 6.35 -11.24 2.58
C ALA A 38 6.25 -9.71 2.40
N ASP A 39 7.19 -9.17 1.62
CA ASP A 39 7.09 -7.83 1.08
C ASP A 39 6.84 -7.88 -0.43
N CYS A 40 6.10 -6.88 -0.90
CA CYS A 40 5.73 -6.69 -2.30
C CYS A 40 5.95 -5.22 -2.65
N THR A 41 6.67 -4.98 -3.73
CA THR A 41 6.80 -3.66 -4.32
C THR A 41 5.52 -3.26 -5.03
N PHE A 42 5.23 -1.96 -5.10
CA PHE A 42 4.08 -1.46 -5.85
C PHE A 42 4.18 -1.80 -7.35
N GLU A 43 5.40 -1.89 -7.89
CA GLU A 43 5.64 -2.33 -9.27
C GLU A 43 5.23 -3.79 -9.50
N GLU A 44 5.61 -4.72 -8.61
CA GLU A 44 5.16 -6.12 -8.67
C GLU A 44 3.64 -6.25 -8.58
N LEU A 45 2.98 -5.32 -7.88
CA LEU A 45 1.53 -5.29 -7.72
C LEU A 45 0.80 -4.62 -8.90
N GLY A 46 1.53 -4.13 -9.91
CA GLY A 46 0.95 -3.47 -11.09
C GLY A 46 0.54 -2.01 -10.86
N PHE A 47 1.13 -1.30 -9.89
CA PHE A 47 0.81 0.12 -9.65
C PHE A 47 1.47 1.03 -10.68
N ASP A 48 0.62 1.54 -11.57
CA ASP A 48 0.91 2.70 -12.41
C ASP A 48 0.52 4.03 -11.72
N SER A 49 0.55 5.14 -12.47
CA SER A 49 0.17 6.45 -11.94
C SER A 49 -1.28 6.53 -11.49
N LEU A 50 -2.21 5.89 -12.20
CA LEU A 50 -3.63 5.92 -11.85
C LEU A 50 -3.90 5.12 -10.58
N ALA A 51 -3.30 3.93 -10.46
CA ALA A 51 -3.38 3.12 -9.26
C ALA A 51 -2.83 3.85 -8.02
N ARG A 52 -1.73 4.59 -8.15
CA ARG A 52 -1.17 5.39 -7.05
C ARG A 52 -2.10 6.53 -6.63
N MET A 53 -2.71 7.23 -7.59
CA MET A 53 -3.69 8.28 -7.31
C MET A 53 -4.93 7.71 -6.56
N GLU A 54 -5.52 6.63 -7.07
CA GLU A 54 -6.67 5.97 -6.43
C GLU A 54 -6.34 5.44 -5.03
N PHE A 55 -5.12 4.94 -4.83
CA PHE A 55 -4.62 4.54 -3.52
C PHE A 55 -4.58 5.72 -2.53
N CYS A 56 -4.04 6.87 -2.95
CA CYS A 56 -4.00 8.08 -2.12
C CYS A 56 -5.41 8.57 -1.77
N ILE A 57 -6.35 8.55 -2.73
CA ILE A 57 -7.75 8.91 -2.52
C ILE A 57 -8.39 7.97 -1.49
N TRP A 58 -8.22 6.66 -1.64
CA TRP A 58 -8.74 5.68 -0.70
C TRP A 58 -8.17 5.89 0.71
N MET A 59 -6.86 6.10 0.83
CA MET A 59 -6.20 6.37 2.12
C MET A 59 -6.77 7.62 2.80
N GLN A 60 -7.07 8.67 2.03
CA GLN A 60 -7.69 9.87 2.57
C GLN A 60 -9.15 9.62 3.00
N LEU A 61 -9.97 9.01 2.15
CA LEU A 61 -11.40 8.85 2.37
C LEU A 61 -11.73 7.80 3.44
N GLU A 62 -11.07 6.64 3.40
CA GLU A 62 -11.38 5.49 4.24
C GLU A 62 -10.52 5.40 5.50
N ALA A 63 -9.29 5.93 5.44
CA ALA A 63 -8.36 5.88 6.57
C ALA A 63 -8.09 7.24 7.22
N GLY A 64 -8.51 8.35 6.59
CA GLY A 64 -8.20 9.70 7.06
C GLY A 64 -6.70 10.03 7.01
N ILE A 65 -5.92 9.30 6.23
CA ILE A 65 -4.47 9.48 6.10
C ILE A 65 -4.17 10.15 4.77
N GLU A 66 -3.67 11.38 4.85
CA GLU A 66 -3.20 12.10 3.67
C GLU A 66 -1.76 11.70 3.34
N ILE A 67 -1.56 11.23 2.11
CA ILE A 67 -0.25 10.92 1.54
C ILE A 67 -0.16 11.48 0.13
N ALA A 68 1.04 11.93 -0.23
CA ALA A 68 1.35 12.32 -1.60
C ALA A 68 1.77 11.08 -2.41
N GLU A 69 1.50 11.08 -3.71
CA GLU A 69 1.98 10.03 -4.62
C GLU A 69 3.51 9.86 -4.57
N ALA A 70 4.25 10.95 -4.34
CA ALA A 70 5.71 10.90 -4.17
C ALA A 70 6.14 9.97 -3.02
N ALA A 71 5.32 9.82 -1.97
CA ALA A 71 5.63 8.90 -0.88
C ALA A 71 5.62 7.42 -1.32
N LEU A 72 4.84 7.07 -2.35
CA LEU A 72 4.85 5.73 -2.95
C LEU A 72 6.10 5.49 -3.81
N LEU A 73 6.75 6.57 -4.28
CA LEU A 73 8.04 6.49 -4.98
C LEU A 73 9.19 6.38 -3.98
N ASP A 74 9.15 7.16 -2.90
CA ASP A 74 10.17 7.15 -1.85
C ASP A 74 10.12 5.86 -1.01
N HIS A 75 8.94 5.25 -0.90
CA HIS A 75 8.71 4.00 -0.18
C HIS A 75 8.03 2.98 -1.11
N PRO A 76 8.80 2.33 -1.99
CA PRO A 76 8.27 1.59 -3.14
C PRO A 76 7.69 0.20 -2.81
N SER A 77 7.55 -0.15 -1.52
CA SER A 77 6.97 -1.41 -1.08
C SER A 77 5.96 -1.24 0.04
N VAL A 78 5.10 -2.25 0.21
CA VAL A 78 4.06 -2.28 1.25
C VAL A 78 4.68 -2.16 2.63
N ALA A 79 5.77 -2.89 2.91
CA ALA A 79 6.46 -2.80 4.20
C ALA A 79 7.14 -1.45 4.40
N ALA A 80 7.78 -0.90 3.37
CA ALA A 80 8.45 0.41 3.45
C ALA A 80 7.45 1.54 3.72
N LEU A 81 6.32 1.56 3.01
CA LEU A 81 5.28 2.57 3.22
C LEU A 81 4.65 2.43 4.61
N ALA A 82 4.39 1.20 5.06
CA ALA A 82 3.86 0.94 6.39
C ALA A 82 4.79 1.46 7.49
N ALA A 83 6.09 1.22 7.38
CA ALA A 83 7.09 1.71 8.31
C ALA A 83 7.15 3.25 8.33
N HIS A 84 7.11 3.90 7.16
CA HIS A 84 7.05 5.36 7.06
C HIS A 84 5.81 5.94 7.74
N LEU A 85 4.64 5.37 7.47
CA LEU A 85 3.37 5.79 8.05
C LEU A 85 3.28 5.54 9.57
N ALA A 86 3.99 4.52 10.08
CA ALA A 86 4.07 4.23 11.51
C ALA A 86 5.00 5.20 12.27
N GLY A 87 6.01 5.74 11.57
CA GLY A 87 6.95 6.74 12.10
C GLY A 87 6.42 8.18 12.11
N ARG A 88 5.28 8.43 11.46
CA ARG A 88 4.57 9.73 11.44
C ARG A 88 3.56 9.84 12.57
#